data_AF-A0A6H5H5I3-F1
#
_entry.id   AF-A0A6H5H5I3-F1
#
_cell.length_a   1.000
_cell.length_b   1.000
_cell.length_c   1.000
_cell.angle_alpha   90.00
_cell.angle_beta   90.00
_cell.angle_gamma   90.00
#
_symmetry.space_group_name_H-M   'P 1'
#
loop_
_entity.id
_entity.type
_entity.pdbx_description
1 polymer ?
#
loop_
_entity_poly.entity_id
_entity_poly.type
_entity_poly.pdbx_seq_one_letter_code
_entity_poly.pdbx_strand_id
1 'polypeptide(L)'
;MARLCFIIYELSKTSKGSRSRKMKSSKQELFKIPMCWVNTTVFDFKNQLRTGCMTLYMWNCDDEEEDFICSLGTVVSNTGDDPVALTVTFHNAAAERDPLHEMHEQDKKMLWASRYEILRHGPKFLPKLLNCVEWNDHNEVSEAMALLSKWPLLPPPLALELLDYAYGDQGVRCYAVKCLSKVLDDDLLLFLLQLVQALKHECYLYCDLVEFLLKRALNNQKMGHYLFWHLRSEMHVPSVWMRFGLMLETYCRGSPEHMKTLSRQLELVTKMKGISETLRQCRDRDKAKAVLQKNLRDMMDSFDGVLNPLDPTYRCSSVKVEQCKVMDSKMRPLWIVLENNDMFGDDIKIIFKNGDDLRQDMLTLQMIRIMDRLWKNEGHDFRMNSYNCISTDNRVGLIEVVDNAETIANIQKEKAMFAAATPLFRKGSILDWLSLHNCTEAALNKAIEEFTYSCAGYCVATYVLGVADRHSDNIMVKKTGQLFHVDFGHILGHFKEKFGFRRERVPFVLTNDFVHVINKGQQRKEATHEFQKFRKNCEQAFLILRRHGNLILSLFAMMISTGLPELSSENDLNYLRETLVLDLNETDALQHFKSKFDEALRNSWKTSLNWASHNMAKNNKT
;
A
#
# COMPACT_ATOMS: atom_id res chain seq x y z
N MET A 1 39.22 -11.24 -19.18
CA MET A 1 38.35 -12.23 -18.53
C MET A 1 38.54 -12.14 -17.03
N ALA A 2 37.56 -11.63 -16.29
CA ALA A 2 37.64 -11.53 -14.84
C ALA A 2 37.57 -12.92 -14.18
N ARG A 3 38.43 -13.15 -13.18
CA ARG A 3 38.50 -14.38 -12.39
C ARG A 3 38.22 -14.07 -10.92
N LEU A 4 37.52 -14.96 -10.24
CA LEU A 4 37.39 -14.99 -8.79
C LEU A 4 38.29 -16.09 -8.26
N CYS A 5 39.19 -15.72 -7.36
CA CYS A 5 40.19 -16.62 -6.80
C CYS A 5 39.97 -16.72 -5.29
N PHE A 6 39.74 -17.94 -4.79
CA PHE A 6 39.46 -18.24 -3.39
C PHE A 6 40.58 -19.06 -2.78
N ILE A 7 40.87 -18.83 -1.51
CA ILE A 7 41.83 -19.60 -0.72
C ILE A 7 41.34 -19.70 0.73
N ILE A 8 41.47 -20.87 1.34
CA ILE A 8 41.14 -21.13 2.73
C ILE A 8 42.43 -21.23 3.54
N TYR A 9 42.44 -20.55 4.68
CA TYR A 9 43.55 -20.56 5.63
C TYR A 9 43.15 -21.17 6.96
N GLU A 10 44.05 -21.96 7.54
CA GLU A 10 44.02 -22.30 8.97
C GLU A 10 44.76 -21.21 9.76
N LEU A 11 44.20 -20.82 10.91
CA LEU A 11 44.83 -19.90 11.86
C LEU A 11 45.40 -20.69 13.04
N SER A 12 46.73 -20.70 13.19
CA SER A 12 47.43 -21.43 14.26
C SER A 12 48.19 -20.47 15.18
N LYS A 13 48.28 -20.83 16.47
CA LYS A 13 49.14 -20.15 17.46
C LYS A 13 50.61 -20.58 17.38
N THR A 14 50.89 -21.66 16.66
CA THR A 14 52.22 -22.23 16.49
C THR A 14 52.58 -22.27 15.00
N SER A 15 53.81 -21.90 14.66
CA SER A 15 54.33 -22.11 13.32
C SER A 15 54.45 -23.62 13.08
N LYS A 16 53.68 -24.15 12.12
CA LYS A 16 53.86 -25.50 11.58
C LYS A 16 54.29 -25.36 10.12
N GLY A 17 55.51 -25.82 9.80
CA GLY A 17 56.06 -25.78 8.44
C GLY A 17 56.61 -24.42 7.99
N SER A 18 57.29 -24.40 6.84
CA SER A 18 57.90 -23.21 6.23
C SER A 18 56.87 -22.17 5.73
N ARG A 19 55.58 -22.52 5.70
CA ARG A 19 54.48 -21.78 5.06
C ARG A 19 53.73 -20.79 5.98
N SER A 20 54.07 -20.75 7.26
CA SER A 20 53.28 -20.00 8.24
C SER A 20 53.68 -18.53 8.29
N ARG A 21 52.75 -17.61 7.98
CA ARG A 21 53.03 -16.15 7.96
C ARG A 21 52.34 -15.44 9.11
N LYS A 22 53.10 -14.63 9.85
CA LYS A 22 52.69 -13.95 11.09
C LYS A 22 51.67 -12.85 10.80
N MET A 23 50.47 -12.95 11.39
CA MET A 23 49.44 -11.91 11.33
C MET A 23 49.50 -11.05 12.59
N LYS A 24 49.78 -9.75 12.44
CA LYS A 24 49.67 -8.79 13.55
C LYS A 24 48.21 -8.39 13.76
N SER A 25 47.53 -9.09 14.66
CA SER A 25 46.24 -8.69 15.22
C SER A 25 46.44 -8.28 16.69
N SER A 26 45.76 -7.22 17.13
CA SER A 26 46.13 -6.39 18.30
C SER A 26 46.11 -7.06 19.68
N LYS A 27 45.88 -8.38 19.81
CA LYS A 27 45.92 -9.06 21.12
C LYS A 27 46.50 -10.50 21.14
N GLN A 28 46.91 -11.10 20.01
CA GLN A 28 47.55 -12.45 19.99
C GLN A 28 48.31 -12.70 18.68
N GLU A 29 49.48 -13.34 18.76
CA GLU A 29 50.27 -13.75 17.58
C GLU A 29 49.66 -15.01 16.95
N LEU A 30 49.16 -14.91 15.71
CA LEU A 30 48.61 -16.01 14.94
C LEU A 30 49.32 -16.13 13.59
N PHE A 31 49.44 -17.35 13.09
CA PHE A 31 50.01 -17.68 11.79
C PHE A 31 48.90 -18.15 10.84
N LYS A 32 48.92 -17.66 9.59
CA LYS A 32 48.07 -18.17 8.51
C LYS A 32 48.78 -19.31 7.80
N ILE A 33 48.09 -20.43 7.62
CA ILE A 33 48.59 -21.60 6.88
C ILE A 33 47.60 -21.86 5.73
N PRO A 34 48.02 -21.74 4.45
CA PRO A 34 47.14 -22.00 3.31
C PRO A 34 46.82 -23.50 3.22
N MET A 35 45.53 -23.83 3.12
CA MET A 35 45.04 -25.20 3.10
C MET A 35 44.66 -25.64 1.68
N CYS A 36 43.76 -24.89 1.06
CA CYS A 36 43.25 -25.20 -0.26
C CYS A 36 42.80 -23.93 -1.00
N TRP A 37 42.77 -24.00 -2.33
CA TRP A 37 42.43 -22.89 -3.21
C TRP A 37 41.52 -23.34 -4.36
N VAL A 38 40.76 -22.41 -4.93
CA VAL A 38 39.98 -22.65 -6.16
C VAL A 38 39.75 -21.35 -6.91
N ASN A 39 39.83 -21.39 -8.23
CA ASN A 39 39.47 -20.26 -9.07
C ASN A 39 38.23 -20.57 -9.90
N THR A 40 37.46 -19.54 -10.23
CA THR A 40 36.36 -19.62 -11.17
C THR A 40 36.30 -18.36 -12.03
N THR A 41 35.72 -18.48 -13.22
CA THR A 41 35.50 -17.37 -14.15
C THR A 41 34.21 -16.62 -13.77
N VAL A 42 34.22 -15.28 -13.80
CA VAL A 42 33.00 -14.48 -13.57
C VAL A 42 31.97 -14.68 -14.69
N PHE A 43 32.45 -14.90 -15.91
CA PHE A 43 31.63 -15.16 -17.10
C PHE A 43 31.75 -16.63 -17.53
N ASP A 44 30.72 -17.19 -18.13
CA ASP A 44 30.77 -18.55 -18.70
C ASP A 44 31.33 -18.56 -20.13
N PHE A 45 31.35 -19.74 -20.77
CA PHE A 45 31.89 -19.93 -22.12
C PHE A 45 31.07 -19.24 -23.22
N LYS A 46 29.85 -18.77 -22.92
CA LYS A 46 29.00 -17.97 -23.80
C LYS A 46 29.13 -16.48 -23.52
N ASN A 47 30.09 -16.06 -22.70
CA ASN A 47 30.23 -14.69 -22.18
C ASN A 47 29.03 -14.20 -21.36
N GLN A 48 28.24 -15.10 -20.78
CA GLN A 48 27.15 -14.72 -19.86
C GLN A 48 27.70 -14.59 -18.43
N LEU A 49 27.24 -13.59 -17.67
CA LEU A 49 27.56 -13.47 -16.25
C LEU A 49 27.00 -14.69 -15.51
N ARG A 50 27.84 -15.39 -14.72
CA ARG A 50 27.36 -16.53 -13.93
C ARG A 50 26.33 -16.07 -12.90
N THR A 51 25.26 -16.84 -12.75
CA THR A 51 24.18 -16.59 -11.77
C THR A 51 23.80 -17.89 -11.07
N GLY A 52 23.26 -17.77 -9.85
CA GLY A 52 22.82 -18.92 -9.05
C GLY A 52 23.92 -19.54 -8.18
N CYS A 53 23.58 -20.66 -7.55
CA CYS A 53 24.44 -21.38 -6.62
C CYS A 53 25.37 -22.34 -7.37
N MET A 54 26.65 -22.37 -7.02
CA MET A 54 27.60 -23.34 -7.54
C MET A 54 28.54 -23.85 -6.45
N THR A 55 28.83 -25.14 -6.50
CA THR A 55 29.82 -25.79 -5.64
C THR A 55 31.13 -25.93 -6.39
N LEU A 56 32.20 -25.39 -5.81
CA LEU A 56 33.57 -25.39 -6.31
C LEU A 56 34.39 -26.36 -5.47
N TYR A 57 34.95 -27.38 -6.10
CA TYR A 57 35.85 -28.33 -5.43
C TYR A 57 37.29 -27.82 -5.48
N MET A 58 37.91 -27.71 -4.31
CA MET A 58 39.17 -27.00 -4.10
C MET A 58 40.39 -27.91 -4.28
N TRP A 59 41.48 -27.32 -4.75
CA TRP A 59 42.80 -27.93 -4.86
C TRP A 59 43.58 -27.73 -3.56
N ASN A 60 44.39 -28.71 -3.17
CA ASN A 60 45.33 -28.53 -2.06
C ASN A 60 46.45 -27.57 -2.47
N CYS A 61 47.00 -26.83 -1.51
CA CYS A 61 48.18 -25.99 -1.77
C CYS A 61 49.45 -26.86 -1.79
N ASP A 62 50.25 -26.80 -2.87
CA ASP A 62 51.55 -27.48 -3.01
C ASP A 62 52.70 -26.71 -2.36
N ASP A 63 53.82 -27.38 -2.04
CA ASP A 63 54.91 -26.85 -1.18
C ASP A 63 55.72 -25.71 -1.80
N GLU A 64 55.50 -25.38 -3.08
CA GLU A 64 56.36 -24.49 -3.87
C GLU A 64 55.78 -23.09 -4.20
N GLU A 65 54.52 -22.77 -3.85
CA GLU A 65 53.90 -21.47 -4.19
C GLU A 65 53.92 -20.46 -3.02
N GLU A 66 54.62 -19.33 -3.20
CA GLU A 66 54.78 -18.26 -2.18
C GLU A 66 53.61 -17.24 -2.11
N ASP A 67 52.67 -17.25 -3.07
CA ASP A 67 51.67 -16.20 -3.23
C ASP A 67 50.36 -16.41 -2.43
N PHE A 68 49.87 -15.33 -1.81
CA PHE A 68 48.66 -15.29 -0.97
C PHE A 68 47.36 -15.71 -1.68
N ILE A 69 47.34 -15.79 -3.01
CA ILE A 69 46.21 -16.22 -3.84
C ILE A 69 46.80 -16.87 -5.10
N CYS A 70 46.46 -18.13 -5.40
CA CYS A 70 46.89 -18.83 -6.61
C CYS A 70 46.17 -18.29 -7.86
N SER A 71 46.40 -17.01 -8.19
CA SER A 71 45.68 -16.28 -9.24
C SER A 71 45.99 -16.79 -10.66
N LEU A 72 47.15 -17.44 -10.82
CA LEU A 72 47.58 -18.10 -12.04
C LEU A 72 47.05 -19.53 -12.17
N GLY A 73 46.51 -20.10 -11.09
CA GLY A 73 45.97 -21.45 -11.04
C GLY A 73 44.74 -21.67 -11.94
N THR A 74 44.45 -22.94 -12.21
CA THR A 74 43.32 -23.38 -13.05
C THR A 74 41.96 -22.90 -12.52
N VAL A 75 41.02 -22.65 -13.45
CA VAL A 75 39.61 -22.37 -13.14
C VAL A 75 38.74 -23.63 -13.11
N VAL A 76 39.35 -24.80 -13.31
CA VAL A 76 38.67 -26.10 -13.26
C VAL A 76 38.65 -26.60 -11.83
N SER A 77 37.49 -27.06 -11.36
CA SER A 77 37.35 -27.65 -10.02
C SER A 77 38.09 -28.98 -9.89
N ASN A 78 38.56 -29.29 -8.69
CA ASN A 78 39.22 -30.55 -8.38
C ASN A 78 38.26 -31.74 -8.59
N THR A 79 38.75 -32.79 -9.25
CA THR A 79 37.98 -34.02 -9.59
C THR A 79 38.50 -35.27 -8.87
N GLY A 80 39.46 -35.11 -7.94
CA GLY A 80 39.97 -36.21 -7.13
C GLY A 80 38.96 -36.72 -6.10
N ASP A 81 39.38 -37.75 -5.35
CA ASP A 81 38.56 -38.35 -4.30
C ASP A 81 38.51 -37.43 -3.05
N ASP A 82 37.30 -37.14 -2.59
CA ASP A 82 36.97 -36.36 -1.37
C ASP A 82 37.60 -34.94 -1.27
N PRO A 83 37.37 -34.04 -2.25
CA PRO A 83 37.91 -32.68 -2.20
C PRO A 83 37.09 -31.76 -1.29
N VAL A 84 37.76 -30.80 -0.66
CA VAL A 84 37.08 -29.71 0.08
C VAL A 84 36.18 -28.93 -0.87
N ALA A 85 34.90 -28.76 -0.51
CA ALA A 85 33.90 -28.08 -1.32
C ALA A 85 33.59 -26.68 -0.78
N LEU A 86 33.63 -25.67 -1.65
CA LEU A 86 33.20 -24.30 -1.38
C LEU A 86 31.95 -23.98 -2.20
N THR A 87 30.84 -23.66 -1.54
CA THR A 87 29.62 -23.25 -2.23
C THR A 87 29.52 -21.73 -2.30
N VAL A 88 29.41 -21.18 -3.50
CA VAL A 88 29.28 -19.74 -3.76
C VAL A 88 28.00 -19.46 -4.54
N THR A 89 27.32 -18.34 -4.23
CA THR A 89 26.12 -17.91 -4.95
C THR A 89 26.40 -16.59 -5.67
N PHE A 90 26.21 -16.60 -6.99
CA PHE A 90 26.30 -15.39 -7.82
C PHE A 90 24.93 -14.73 -7.91
N HIS A 91 24.78 -13.58 -7.25
CA HIS A 91 23.56 -12.78 -7.29
C HIS A 91 23.61 -11.78 -8.45
N ASN A 92 22.53 -11.66 -9.22
CA ASN A 92 22.36 -10.55 -10.16
C ASN A 92 21.83 -9.33 -9.40
N ALA A 93 22.67 -8.79 -8.51
CA ALA A 93 22.26 -7.84 -7.48
C ALA A 93 21.77 -6.49 -8.02
N ALA A 94 22.10 -6.10 -9.26
CA ALA A 94 21.63 -4.85 -9.85
C ALA A 94 20.19 -4.95 -10.40
N ALA A 95 19.85 -6.09 -11.00
CA ALA A 95 18.55 -6.30 -11.64
C ALA A 95 17.42 -6.54 -10.61
N GLU A 96 17.70 -7.00 -9.40
CA GLU A 96 16.66 -7.37 -8.41
C GLU A 96 16.30 -6.28 -7.39
N ARG A 97 17.02 -5.16 -7.35
CA ARG A 97 16.71 -4.01 -6.46
C ARG A 97 15.35 -3.34 -6.78
N ASP A 98 14.81 -2.57 -5.85
CA ASP A 98 13.54 -1.85 -6.02
C ASP A 98 13.64 -0.72 -7.09
N PRO A 99 12.50 -0.20 -7.60
CA PRO A 99 12.48 0.83 -8.66
C PRO A 99 13.19 2.14 -8.31
N LEU A 100 13.29 2.50 -7.02
CA LEU A 100 13.90 3.75 -6.55
C LEU A 100 15.41 3.61 -6.31
N HIS A 101 16.01 2.48 -6.64
CA HIS A 101 17.43 2.28 -6.45
C HIS A 101 18.25 2.99 -7.54
N GLU A 102 18.99 4.03 -7.16
CA GLU A 102 19.95 4.67 -8.05
C GLU A 102 21.08 3.72 -8.46
N MET A 103 21.29 3.57 -9.76
CA MET A 103 22.36 2.76 -10.33
C MET A 103 23.55 3.63 -10.73
N HIS A 104 24.76 3.15 -10.47
CA HIS A 104 25.98 3.79 -10.97
C HIS A 104 26.06 3.68 -12.49
N GLU A 105 26.70 4.67 -13.13
CA GLU A 105 26.84 4.74 -14.59
C GLU A 105 27.53 3.51 -15.21
N GLN A 106 28.47 2.88 -14.49
CA GLN A 106 29.09 1.63 -14.94
C GLN A 106 28.08 0.48 -14.98
N ASP A 107 27.20 0.39 -13.98
CA ASP A 107 26.17 -0.64 -13.90
C ASP A 107 25.11 -0.45 -15.00
N LYS A 108 24.72 0.81 -15.27
CA LYS A 108 23.82 1.15 -16.39
C LYS A 108 24.40 0.67 -17.71
N LYS A 109 25.66 0.98 -17.98
CA LYS A 109 26.35 0.56 -19.22
C LYS A 109 26.46 -0.96 -19.33
N MET A 110 26.73 -1.67 -18.25
CA MET A 110 26.78 -3.13 -18.24
C MET A 110 25.39 -3.76 -18.48
N LEU A 111 24.34 -3.21 -17.87
CA LEU A 111 22.97 -3.68 -18.07
C LEU A 111 22.48 -3.41 -19.50
N TRP A 112 22.74 -2.21 -20.04
CA TRP A 112 22.44 -1.89 -21.43
C TRP A 112 23.23 -2.76 -22.42
N ALA A 113 24.51 -3.05 -22.15
CA ALA A 113 25.29 -4.00 -22.96
C ALA A 113 24.67 -5.41 -22.98
N SER A 114 23.93 -5.79 -21.92
CA SER A 114 23.27 -7.09 -21.77
C SER A 114 21.81 -7.10 -22.24
N ARG A 115 21.31 -6.03 -22.88
CA ARG A 115 19.90 -5.84 -23.27
C ARG A 115 19.26 -7.02 -24.01
N TYR A 116 20.00 -7.67 -24.91
CA TYR A 116 19.49 -8.83 -25.68
C TYR A 116 19.33 -10.08 -24.82
N GLU A 117 20.21 -10.25 -23.84
CA GLU A 117 20.12 -11.35 -22.87
C GLU A 117 18.97 -11.10 -21.88
N ILE A 118 18.77 -9.83 -21.47
CA ILE A 118 17.63 -9.44 -20.62
C ILE A 118 16.31 -9.67 -21.34
N LEU A 119 16.20 -9.32 -22.62
CA LEU A 119 15.02 -9.62 -23.43
C LEU A 119 14.67 -11.12 -23.43
N ARG A 120 15.68 -11.99 -23.52
CA ARG A 120 15.51 -13.46 -23.58
C ARG A 120 15.21 -14.10 -22.23
N HIS A 121 15.91 -13.67 -21.18
CA HIS A 121 15.96 -14.40 -19.91
C HIS A 121 15.32 -13.65 -18.74
N GLY A 122 15.03 -12.35 -18.89
CA GLY A 122 14.53 -11.50 -17.81
C GLY A 122 13.66 -10.35 -18.30
N PRO A 123 12.55 -10.60 -19.04
CA PRO A 123 11.71 -9.54 -19.57
C PRO A 123 11.11 -8.65 -18.47
N LYS A 124 11.00 -9.14 -17.23
CA LYS A 124 10.59 -8.38 -16.06
C LYS A 124 11.50 -7.20 -15.71
N PHE A 125 12.72 -7.16 -16.22
CA PHE A 125 13.70 -6.09 -15.96
C PHE A 125 13.65 -4.95 -16.98
N LEU A 126 12.63 -4.91 -17.86
CA LEU A 126 12.47 -3.83 -18.83
C LEU A 126 12.49 -2.42 -18.20
N PRO A 127 11.78 -2.13 -17.08
CA PRO A 127 11.80 -0.79 -16.51
C PRO A 127 13.23 -0.33 -16.17
N LYS A 128 14.02 -1.20 -15.54
CA LYS A 128 15.43 -0.95 -15.25
C LYS A 128 16.28 -0.78 -16.48
N LEU A 129 16.05 -1.59 -17.51
CA LEU A 129 16.79 -1.48 -18.76
C LEU A 129 16.53 -0.12 -19.43
N LEU A 130 15.30 0.37 -19.41
CA LEU A 130 14.93 1.67 -19.96
C LEU A 130 15.56 2.83 -19.18
N ASN A 131 15.77 2.68 -17.86
CA ASN A 131 16.55 3.63 -17.05
C ASN A 131 18.05 3.66 -17.39
N CYS A 132 18.55 2.68 -18.15
CA CYS A 132 19.93 2.64 -18.61
C CYS A 132 20.14 3.31 -19.97
N VAL A 133 19.06 3.64 -20.70
CA VAL A 133 19.13 4.23 -22.05
C VAL A 133 19.59 5.68 -21.96
N GLU A 134 20.60 6.05 -22.74
CA GLU A 134 20.97 7.44 -22.96
C GLU A 134 19.99 8.08 -23.96
N TRP A 135 18.89 8.64 -23.45
CA TRP A 135 17.78 9.20 -24.26
C TRP A 135 18.17 10.40 -25.15
N ASN A 136 19.38 10.96 -24.97
CA ASN A 136 19.98 11.97 -25.83
C ASN A 136 20.80 11.36 -27.00
N ASP A 137 21.07 10.06 -27.01
CA ASP A 137 21.67 9.35 -28.14
C ASP A 137 20.60 8.68 -29.01
N HIS A 138 20.43 9.21 -30.22
CA HIS A 138 19.50 8.67 -31.22
C HIS A 138 19.72 7.18 -31.55
N ASN A 139 20.94 6.66 -31.47
CA ASN A 139 21.23 5.26 -31.77
C ASN A 139 20.66 4.35 -30.68
N GLU A 140 20.90 4.70 -29.42
CA GLU A 140 20.35 3.95 -28.29
C GLU A 140 18.83 4.02 -28.23
N VAL A 141 18.25 5.21 -28.49
CA VAL A 141 16.79 5.38 -28.55
C VAL A 141 16.18 4.50 -29.65
N SER A 142 16.75 4.50 -30.85
CA SER A 142 16.30 3.66 -31.96
C SER A 142 16.38 2.16 -31.60
N GLU A 143 17.48 1.75 -30.95
CA GLU A 143 17.65 0.37 -30.50
C GLU A 143 16.67 -0.01 -29.38
N ALA A 144 16.40 0.88 -28.43
CA ALA A 144 15.39 0.69 -27.39
C ALA A 144 13.99 0.48 -28.00
N MET A 145 13.61 1.28 -29.01
CA MET A 145 12.34 1.10 -29.72
C MET A 145 12.27 -0.23 -30.48
N ALA A 146 13.37 -0.63 -31.12
CA ALA A 146 13.45 -1.93 -31.80
C ALA A 146 13.32 -3.10 -30.80
N LEU A 147 13.90 -2.98 -29.60
CA LEU A 147 13.75 -3.96 -28.53
C LEU A 147 12.32 -4.02 -28.00
N LEU A 148 11.70 -2.88 -27.73
CA LEU A 148 10.30 -2.79 -27.26
C LEU A 148 9.33 -3.45 -28.23
N SER A 149 9.54 -3.32 -29.54
CA SER A 149 8.71 -3.97 -30.56
C SER A 149 8.72 -5.50 -30.49
N LYS A 150 9.80 -6.07 -29.92
CA LYS A 150 10.00 -7.52 -29.74
C LYS A 150 9.75 -7.96 -28.30
N TRP A 151 9.52 -7.03 -27.38
CA TRP A 151 9.42 -7.32 -25.96
C TRP A 151 8.11 -8.03 -25.63
N PRO A 152 8.14 -9.14 -24.86
CA PRO A 152 6.91 -9.82 -24.45
C PRO A 152 6.13 -8.96 -23.45
N LEU A 153 4.81 -8.87 -23.63
CA LEU A 153 3.93 -8.05 -22.79
C LEU A 153 4.18 -8.28 -21.30
N LEU A 154 4.36 -7.18 -20.57
CA LEU A 154 4.59 -7.22 -19.14
C LEU A 154 3.30 -7.50 -18.36
N PRO A 155 3.40 -8.09 -17.16
CA PRO A 155 2.29 -8.13 -16.24
C PRO A 155 1.91 -6.69 -15.81
N PRO A 156 0.64 -6.45 -15.43
CA PRO A 156 0.14 -5.10 -15.15
C PRO A 156 0.96 -4.28 -14.15
N PRO A 157 1.47 -4.87 -13.03
CA PRO A 157 2.32 -4.13 -12.09
C PRO A 157 3.54 -3.45 -12.71
N LEU A 158 4.25 -4.15 -13.59
CA LEU A 158 5.44 -3.62 -14.24
C LEU A 158 5.08 -2.66 -15.38
N ALA A 159 3.92 -2.85 -16.01
CA ALA A 159 3.41 -1.91 -17.01
C ALA A 159 3.00 -0.57 -16.39
N LEU A 160 2.44 -0.57 -15.16
CA LEU A 160 2.09 0.66 -14.44
C LEU A 160 3.32 1.49 -14.09
N GLU A 161 4.45 0.86 -13.74
CA GLU A 161 5.73 1.55 -13.51
C GLU A 161 6.14 2.37 -14.73
N LEU A 162 5.99 1.83 -15.94
CA LEU A 162 6.30 2.50 -17.21
C LEU A 162 5.38 3.70 -17.54
N LEU A 163 4.41 4.02 -16.67
CA LEU A 163 3.51 5.17 -16.79
C LEU A 163 3.74 6.23 -15.71
N ASP A 164 4.78 6.10 -14.88
CA ASP A 164 5.18 7.14 -13.94
C ASP A 164 5.95 8.30 -14.62
N TYR A 165 6.46 9.24 -13.82
CA TYR A 165 7.17 10.42 -14.32
C TYR A 165 8.59 10.12 -14.83
N ALA A 166 9.18 8.96 -14.52
CA ALA A 166 10.52 8.59 -14.98
C ALA A 166 10.53 8.21 -16.47
N TYR A 167 9.39 7.78 -17.02
CA TYR A 167 9.25 7.36 -18.41
C TYR A 167 8.46 8.39 -19.23
N GLY A 168 9.19 9.31 -19.87
CA GLY A 168 8.61 10.35 -20.74
C GLY A 168 8.46 9.95 -22.21
N ASP A 169 9.09 8.87 -22.66
CA ASP A 169 9.07 8.45 -24.06
C ASP A 169 7.72 7.86 -24.49
N GLN A 170 7.24 8.27 -25.67
CA GLN A 170 5.94 7.83 -26.20
C GLN A 170 5.91 6.35 -26.55
N GLY A 171 7.00 5.79 -27.07
CA GLY A 171 7.09 4.38 -27.43
C GLY A 171 7.01 3.48 -26.21
N VAL A 172 7.69 3.86 -25.12
CA VAL A 172 7.60 3.20 -23.81
C VAL A 172 6.17 3.25 -23.27
N ARG A 173 5.54 4.43 -23.25
CA ARG A 173 4.17 4.60 -22.73
C ARG A 173 3.13 3.87 -23.58
N CYS A 174 3.26 3.88 -24.90
CA CYS A 174 2.43 3.10 -25.82
C CYS A 174 2.56 1.59 -25.53
N TYR A 175 3.78 1.09 -25.30
CA TYR A 175 4.01 -0.29 -24.90
C TYR A 175 3.35 -0.63 -23.55
N ALA A 176 3.44 0.27 -22.56
CA ALA A 176 2.79 0.11 -21.27
C ALA A 176 1.25 -0.01 -21.41
N VAL A 177 0.63 0.87 -22.19
CA VAL A 177 -0.82 0.81 -22.49
C VAL A 177 -1.19 -0.49 -23.21
N LYS A 178 -0.36 -0.98 -24.15
CA LYS A 178 -0.57 -2.28 -24.79
C LYS A 178 -0.55 -3.43 -23.78
N CYS A 179 0.29 -3.39 -22.76
CA CYS A 179 0.29 -4.39 -21.69
C CYS A 179 -1.02 -4.35 -20.88
N LEU A 180 -1.55 -3.15 -20.61
CA LEU A 180 -2.81 -2.96 -19.87
C LEU A 180 -4.07 -3.29 -20.70
N SER A 181 -3.96 -3.36 -22.03
CA SER A 181 -5.08 -3.61 -22.93
C SER A 181 -5.85 -4.91 -22.64
N LYS A 182 -5.19 -5.92 -22.04
CA LYS A 182 -5.78 -7.23 -21.71
C LYS A 182 -6.29 -7.35 -20.27
N VAL A 183 -6.10 -6.33 -19.44
CA VAL A 183 -6.54 -6.33 -18.04
C VAL A 183 -8.07 -6.26 -17.98
N LEU A 184 -8.70 -7.02 -17.09
CA LEU A 184 -10.14 -6.96 -16.89
C LEU A 184 -10.55 -5.61 -16.29
N ASP A 185 -11.75 -5.12 -16.62
CA ASP A 185 -12.20 -3.81 -16.14
C ASP A 185 -12.23 -3.72 -14.59
N ASP A 186 -12.63 -4.79 -13.90
CA ASP A 186 -12.65 -4.81 -12.43
C ASP A 186 -11.25 -4.71 -11.81
N ASP A 187 -10.24 -5.34 -12.42
CA ASP A 187 -8.85 -5.20 -11.97
C ASP A 187 -8.28 -3.83 -12.39
N LEU A 188 -8.71 -3.27 -13.53
CA LEU A 188 -8.29 -1.95 -13.99
C LEU A 188 -8.85 -0.82 -13.11
N LEU A 189 -10.08 -0.97 -12.58
CA LEU A 189 -10.68 -0.05 -11.61
C LEU A 189 -9.80 0.12 -10.37
N LEU A 190 -9.08 -0.93 -9.94
CA LEU A 190 -8.16 -0.84 -8.81
C LEU A 190 -7.03 0.15 -9.04
N PHE A 191 -6.64 0.42 -10.29
CA PHE A 191 -5.54 1.31 -10.66
C PHE A 191 -6.00 2.59 -11.37
N LEU A 192 -7.32 2.79 -11.51
CA LEU A 192 -7.87 3.90 -12.28
C LEU A 192 -7.44 5.26 -11.73
N LEU A 193 -7.33 5.41 -10.40
CA LEU A 193 -6.84 6.66 -9.80
C LEU A 193 -5.43 6.99 -10.32
N GLN A 194 -4.48 6.05 -10.25
CA GLN A 194 -3.11 6.21 -10.73
C GLN A 194 -3.06 6.45 -12.23
N LEU A 195 -3.89 5.75 -13.02
CA LEU A 195 -3.94 5.96 -14.47
C LEU A 195 -4.42 7.37 -14.83
N VAL A 196 -5.38 7.93 -14.08
CA VAL A 196 -5.80 9.33 -14.24
C VAL A 196 -4.66 10.28 -13.86
N GLN A 197 -3.86 9.96 -12.84
CA GLN A 197 -2.69 10.78 -12.49
C GLN A 197 -1.56 10.67 -13.52
N ALA A 198 -1.36 9.50 -14.12
CA ALA A 198 -0.38 9.29 -15.19
C ALA A 198 -0.65 10.18 -16.41
N LEU A 199 -1.91 10.59 -16.64
CA LEU A 199 -2.26 11.57 -17.67
C LEU A 199 -1.56 12.92 -17.46
N LYS A 200 -1.12 13.27 -16.25
CA LYS A 200 -0.38 14.52 -15.99
C LYS A 200 1.00 14.53 -16.61
N HIS A 201 1.58 13.35 -16.83
CA HIS A 201 2.91 13.15 -17.38
C HIS A 201 2.90 12.97 -18.90
N GLU A 202 1.73 12.89 -19.52
CA GLU A 202 1.60 12.84 -20.97
C GLU A 202 2.00 14.18 -21.60
N CYS A 203 2.81 14.13 -22.66
CA CYS A 203 3.28 15.34 -23.35
C CYS A 203 2.18 15.97 -24.25
N TYR A 204 1.24 15.17 -24.72
CA TYR A 204 0.24 15.59 -25.71
C TYR A 204 -1.18 15.43 -25.18
N LEU A 205 -2.14 16.10 -25.81
CA LEU A 205 -3.57 15.99 -25.46
C LEU A 205 -4.16 14.66 -25.95
N TYR A 206 -3.72 14.20 -27.12
CA TYR A 206 -4.02 12.87 -27.65
C TYR A 206 -2.81 11.96 -27.42
N CYS A 207 -3.03 10.82 -26.78
CA CYS A 207 -2.05 9.76 -26.58
C CYS A 207 -2.75 8.42 -26.33
N ASP A 208 -1.99 7.32 -26.37
CA ASP A 208 -2.52 5.96 -26.17
C ASP A 208 -3.27 5.81 -24.84
N LEU A 209 -2.79 6.45 -23.76
CA LEU A 209 -3.42 6.36 -22.44
C LEU A 209 -4.81 7.03 -22.41
N VAL A 210 -4.93 8.21 -23.05
CA VAL A 210 -6.21 8.93 -23.18
C VAL A 210 -7.20 8.09 -23.99
N GLU A 211 -6.77 7.58 -25.15
CA GLU A 211 -7.61 6.75 -26.01
C GLU A 211 -8.04 5.46 -25.30
N PHE A 212 -7.11 4.82 -24.60
CA PHE A 212 -7.37 3.61 -23.82
C PHE A 212 -8.43 3.85 -22.73
N LEU A 213 -8.25 4.89 -21.89
CA LEU A 213 -9.19 5.18 -20.81
C LEU A 213 -10.58 5.55 -21.34
N LEU A 214 -10.65 6.35 -22.41
CA LEU A 214 -11.93 6.70 -23.03
C LEU A 214 -12.61 5.48 -23.66
N LYS A 215 -11.88 4.62 -24.38
CA LYS A 215 -12.45 3.38 -24.94
C LYS A 215 -12.99 2.46 -23.84
N ARG A 216 -12.26 2.30 -22.73
CA ARG A 216 -12.72 1.50 -21.57
C ARG A 216 -13.97 2.11 -20.94
N ALA A 217 -13.96 3.41 -20.69
CA ALA A 217 -15.08 4.13 -20.10
C ALA A 217 -16.36 4.11 -20.96
N LEU A 218 -16.24 4.23 -22.28
CA LEU A 218 -17.38 4.20 -23.19
C LEU A 218 -17.99 2.79 -23.34
N ASN A 219 -17.19 1.73 -23.15
CA ASN A 219 -17.66 0.35 -23.20
C ASN A 219 -18.16 -0.18 -21.85
N ASN A 220 -17.83 0.49 -20.75
CA ASN A 220 -18.24 0.09 -19.41
C ASN A 220 -18.65 1.32 -18.58
N GLN A 221 -19.96 1.43 -18.32
CA GLN A 221 -20.52 2.59 -17.61
C GLN A 221 -19.94 2.79 -16.21
N LYS A 222 -19.57 1.70 -15.50
CA LYS A 222 -18.94 1.79 -14.17
C LYS A 222 -17.54 2.38 -14.27
N MET A 223 -16.74 1.97 -15.27
CA MET A 223 -15.44 2.59 -15.57
C MET A 223 -15.62 4.09 -15.88
N GLY A 224 -16.59 4.42 -16.74
CA GLY A 224 -16.85 5.80 -17.12
C GLY A 224 -17.38 6.68 -15.98
N HIS A 225 -18.14 6.11 -15.05
CA HIS A 225 -18.60 6.78 -13.83
C HIS A 225 -17.42 7.25 -12.97
N TYR A 226 -16.51 6.34 -12.64
CA TYR A 226 -15.34 6.68 -11.83
C TYR A 226 -14.35 7.57 -12.59
N LEU A 227 -14.14 7.34 -13.89
CA LEU A 227 -13.31 8.23 -14.73
C LEU A 227 -13.85 9.66 -14.72
N PHE A 228 -15.16 9.85 -14.86
CA PHE A 228 -15.80 11.17 -14.79
C PHE A 228 -15.47 11.88 -13.47
N TRP A 229 -15.68 11.21 -12.33
CA TRP A 229 -15.47 11.84 -11.01
C TRP A 229 -13.99 12.11 -10.72
N HIS A 230 -13.08 11.22 -11.13
CA HIS A 230 -11.65 11.46 -10.99
C HIS A 230 -11.19 12.68 -11.81
N LEU A 231 -11.62 12.81 -13.07
CA LEU A 231 -11.31 13.98 -13.89
C LEU A 231 -11.98 15.25 -13.35
N ARG A 232 -13.27 15.18 -12.98
CA ARG A 232 -14.07 16.32 -12.50
C ARG A 232 -13.52 16.91 -11.21
N SER A 233 -13.03 16.09 -10.29
CA SER A 233 -12.51 16.55 -9.00
C SER A 233 -11.28 17.45 -9.14
N GLU A 234 -10.51 17.29 -10.23
CA GLU A 234 -9.28 18.04 -10.50
C GLU A 234 -9.43 19.13 -11.57
N MET A 235 -10.63 19.43 -12.05
CA MET A 235 -10.88 20.51 -13.02
C MET A 235 -10.45 21.90 -12.55
N HIS A 236 -10.28 22.09 -11.24
CA HIS A 236 -9.78 23.33 -10.64
C HIS A 236 -8.26 23.51 -10.80
N VAL A 237 -7.52 22.47 -11.22
CA VAL A 237 -6.06 22.49 -11.33
C VAL A 237 -5.64 23.06 -12.70
N PRO A 238 -4.95 24.22 -12.75
CA PRO A 238 -4.66 24.92 -14.01
C PRO A 238 -3.75 24.19 -15.00
N SER A 239 -2.95 23.22 -14.55
CA SER A 239 -2.06 22.46 -15.44
C SER A 239 -2.78 21.35 -16.22
N VAL A 240 -3.98 20.92 -15.78
CA VAL A 240 -4.68 19.76 -16.34
C VAL A 240 -6.09 20.06 -16.82
N TRP A 241 -6.69 21.20 -16.45
CA TRP A 241 -8.09 21.53 -16.75
C TRP A 241 -8.44 21.39 -18.24
N MET A 242 -7.53 21.75 -19.15
CA MET A 242 -7.78 21.63 -20.60
C MET A 242 -7.83 20.18 -21.04
N ARG A 243 -6.85 19.35 -20.64
CA ARG A 243 -6.81 17.92 -20.94
C ARG A 243 -8.03 17.20 -20.37
N PHE A 244 -8.28 17.40 -19.08
CA PHE A 244 -9.39 16.74 -18.38
C PHE A 244 -10.75 17.23 -18.90
N GLY A 245 -10.87 18.51 -19.24
CA GLY A 245 -12.06 19.09 -19.87
C GLY A 245 -12.39 18.45 -21.23
N LEU A 246 -11.40 18.31 -22.11
CA LEU A 246 -11.57 17.66 -23.42
C LEU A 246 -11.93 16.17 -23.29
N MET A 247 -11.33 15.46 -22.34
CA MET A 247 -11.66 14.06 -22.06
C MET A 247 -13.10 13.92 -21.53
N LEU A 248 -13.49 14.77 -20.57
CA LEU A 248 -14.86 14.80 -20.04
C LEU A 248 -15.87 15.10 -21.15
N GLU A 249 -15.60 16.10 -22.00
CA GLU A 249 -16.44 16.43 -23.14
C GLU A 249 -16.60 15.23 -24.09
N THR A 250 -15.49 14.57 -24.44
CA THR A 250 -15.48 13.41 -25.33
C THR A 250 -16.31 12.27 -24.76
N TYR A 251 -16.12 11.97 -23.47
CA TYR A 251 -16.89 10.94 -22.78
C TYR A 251 -18.39 11.26 -22.71
N CYS A 252 -18.75 12.49 -22.32
CA CYS A 252 -20.15 12.94 -22.26
C CYS A 252 -20.84 12.90 -23.63
N ARG A 253 -20.14 13.29 -24.71
CA ARG A 253 -20.65 13.17 -26.08
C ARG A 253 -20.86 11.72 -26.51
N GLY A 254 -19.97 10.81 -26.08
CA GLY A 254 -20.08 9.38 -26.36
C GLY A 254 -21.10 8.63 -25.49
N SER A 255 -21.50 9.20 -24.35
CA SER A 255 -22.42 8.58 -23.37
C SER A 255 -23.57 9.51 -22.95
N PRO A 256 -24.45 9.95 -23.88
CA PRO A 256 -25.46 10.97 -23.61
C PRO A 256 -26.48 10.57 -22.54
N GLU A 257 -26.84 9.28 -22.45
CA GLU A 257 -27.76 8.81 -21.40
C GLU A 257 -27.11 8.85 -20.02
N HIS A 258 -25.85 8.41 -19.90
CA HIS A 258 -25.13 8.49 -18.64
C HIS A 258 -24.83 9.94 -18.25
N MET A 259 -24.59 10.83 -19.22
CA MET A 259 -24.42 12.27 -18.99
C MET A 259 -25.63 12.88 -18.26
N LYS A 260 -26.87 12.47 -18.59
CA LYS A 260 -28.06 12.93 -17.85
C LYS A 260 -27.97 12.54 -16.38
N THR A 261 -27.59 11.29 -16.09
CA THR A 261 -27.41 10.82 -14.72
C THR A 261 -26.31 11.57 -13.97
N LEU A 262 -25.15 11.77 -14.59
CA LEU A 262 -24.02 12.51 -14.02
C LEU A 262 -24.39 13.98 -13.73
N SER A 263 -25.15 14.62 -14.62
CA SER A 263 -25.66 15.98 -14.40
C SER A 263 -26.55 16.08 -13.18
N ARG A 264 -27.43 15.10 -12.94
CA ARG A 264 -28.27 15.04 -11.73
C ARG A 264 -27.45 14.85 -10.47
N GLN A 265 -26.43 13.98 -10.52
CA GLN A 265 -25.50 13.82 -9.39
C GLN A 265 -24.73 15.12 -9.10
N LEU A 266 -24.27 15.82 -10.14
CA LEU A 266 -23.55 17.08 -10.00
C LEU A 266 -24.44 18.15 -9.37
N GLU A 267 -25.68 18.29 -9.84
CA GLU A 267 -26.67 19.21 -9.25
C GLU A 267 -26.88 18.92 -7.76
N LEU A 268 -27.02 17.65 -7.40
CA LEU A 268 -27.19 17.22 -6.01
C LEU A 268 -25.97 17.59 -5.14
N VAL A 269 -24.75 17.30 -5.63
CA VAL A 269 -23.49 17.66 -4.95
C VAL A 269 -23.38 19.18 -4.78
N THR A 270 -23.75 19.97 -5.79
CA THR A 270 -23.75 21.44 -5.71
C THR A 270 -24.74 21.96 -4.68
N LYS A 271 -25.96 21.42 -4.62
CA LYS A 271 -26.95 21.79 -3.59
C LYS A 271 -26.45 21.45 -2.18
N MET A 272 -25.90 20.24 -1.98
CA MET A 272 -25.30 19.84 -0.69
C MET A 272 -24.14 20.74 -0.27
N LYS A 273 -23.31 21.19 -1.24
CA LYS A 273 -22.23 22.15 -1.01
C LYS A 273 -22.77 23.48 -0.46
N GLY A 274 -23.80 24.04 -1.08
CA GLY A 274 -24.44 25.28 -0.63
C GLY A 274 -25.08 25.17 0.77
N ILE A 275 -25.70 24.02 1.08
CA ILE A 275 -26.21 23.72 2.42
C ILE A 275 -25.06 23.71 3.43
N SER A 276 -23.97 23.00 3.13
CA SER A 276 -22.80 22.93 4.02
C SER A 276 -22.18 24.31 4.27
N GLU A 277 -22.06 25.16 3.25
CA GLU A 277 -21.54 26.53 3.38
C GLU A 277 -22.42 27.40 4.29
N THR A 278 -23.74 27.28 4.16
CA THR A 278 -24.71 27.95 5.05
C THR A 278 -24.58 27.46 6.49
N LEU A 279 -24.40 26.16 6.69
CA LEU A 279 -24.27 25.55 8.02
C LEU A 279 -22.95 25.89 8.71
N ARG A 280 -21.87 26.18 7.98
CA ARG A 280 -20.60 26.63 8.60
C ARG A 280 -20.76 27.95 9.37
N GLN A 281 -21.70 28.79 8.96
CA GLN A 281 -21.97 30.07 9.62
C GLN A 281 -22.86 29.91 10.87
N CYS A 282 -23.54 28.76 11.02
CA CYS A 282 -24.41 28.48 12.14
C CYS A 282 -23.63 27.96 13.36
N ARG A 283 -23.45 28.79 14.39
CA ARG A 283 -22.77 28.38 15.64
C ARG A 283 -23.61 27.45 16.50
N ASP A 284 -24.93 27.63 16.49
CA ASP A 284 -25.87 26.85 17.28
C ASP A 284 -26.19 25.49 16.61
N ARG A 285 -26.19 24.41 17.41
CA ARG A 285 -26.38 23.03 16.93
C ARG A 285 -27.82 22.76 16.52
N ASP A 286 -28.79 23.16 17.34
CA ASP A 286 -30.21 22.88 17.08
C ASP A 286 -30.71 23.71 15.90
N LYS A 287 -30.27 24.97 15.82
CA LYS A 287 -30.49 25.82 14.65
C LYS A 287 -29.89 25.20 13.39
N ALA A 288 -28.66 24.68 13.46
CA ALA A 288 -28.04 24.02 12.31
C ALA A 288 -28.79 22.76 11.88
N LYS A 289 -29.29 21.95 12.83
CA LYS A 289 -30.13 20.80 12.52
C LYS A 289 -31.43 21.23 11.83
N ALA A 290 -32.11 22.25 12.35
CA ALA A 290 -33.34 22.78 11.75
C ALA A 290 -33.08 23.34 10.33
N VAL A 291 -31.97 24.06 10.13
CA VAL A 291 -31.57 24.57 8.81
C VAL A 291 -31.29 23.42 7.83
N LEU A 292 -30.55 22.38 8.25
CA LEU A 292 -30.31 21.20 7.43
C LEU A 292 -31.64 20.55 7.03
N GLN A 293 -32.50 20.27 8.00
CA GLN A 293 -33.78 19.60 7.76
C GLN A 293 -34.69 20.39 6.83
N LYS A 294 -34.77 21.72 7.01
CA LYS A 294 -35.52 22.59 6.11
C LYS A 294 -34.99 22.51 4.67
N ASN A 295 -33.69 22.71 4.47
CA ASN A 295 -33.12 22.69 3.13
C ASN A 295 -33.27 21.32 2.45
N LEU A 296 -33.14 20.21 3.19
CA LEU A 296 -33.34 18.88 2.64
C LEU A 296 -34.79 18.63 2.21
N ARG A 297 -35.79 19.16 2.94
CA ARG A 297 -37.19 19.11 2.51
C ARG A 297 -37.40 19.93 1.23
N ASP A 298 -36.82 21.13 1.17
CA ASP A 298 -36.96 22.02 0.02
C ASP A 298 -36.36 21.43 -1.28
N MET A 299 -35.43 20.48 -1.17
CA MET A 299 -34.79 19.81 -2.31
C MET A 299 -35.13 18.32 -2.45
N MET A 300 -36.19 17.84 -1.81
CA MET A 300 -36.54 16.42 -1.76
C MET A 300 -36.65 15.77 -3.14
N ASP A 301 -37.27 16.47 -4.10
CA ASP A 301 -37.43 16.00 -5.49
C ASP A 301 -36.08 15.83 -6.23
N SER A 302 -35.02 16.46 -5.74
CA SER A 302 -33.68 16.33 -6.36
C SER A 302 -33.04 14.97 -6.13
N PHE A 303 -33.55 14.17 -5.19
CA PHE A 303 -33.00 12.85 -4.84
C PHE A 303 -33.61 11.71 -5.66
N ASP A 304 -34.81 11.88 -6.21
CA ASP A 304 -35.59 10.80 -6.82
C ASP A 304 -34.92 10.18 -8.05
N GLY A 305 -34.52 8.91 -7.97
CA GLY A 305 -33.88 8.19 -9.05
C GLY A 305 -32.43 8.63 -9.34
N VAL A 306 -31.78 9.35 -8.41
CA VAL A 306 -30.35 9.68 -8.53
C VAL A 306 -29.50 8.45 -8.19
N LEU A 307 -28.56 8.09 -9.07
CA LEU A 307 -27.56 7.06 -8.76
C LEU A 307 -26.55 7.59 -7.74
N ASN A 308 -26.15 6.76 -6.79
CA ASN A 308 -25.16 7.13 -5.78
C ASN A 308 -23.78 7.37 -6.42
N PRO A 309 -23.15 8.55 -6.23
CA PRO A 309 -21.82 8.82 -6.78
C PRO A 309 -20.70 7.89 -6.26
N LEU A 310 -20.84 7.33 -5.05
CA LEU A 310 -19.85 6.41 -4.47
C LEU A 310 -19.89 5.04 -5.15
N ASP A 311 -21.09 4.55 -5.43
CA ASP A 311 -21.34 3.27 -6.07
C ASP A 311 -22.61 3.38 -6.95
N PRO A 312 -22.46 3.43 -8.29
CA PRO A 312 -23.57 3.65 -9.20
C PRO A 312 -24.56 2.49 -9.28
N THR A 313 -24.31 1.37 -8.58
CA THR A 313 -25.29 0.27 -8.46
C THR A 313 -26.47 0.64 -7.56
N TYR A 314 -26.30 1.58 -6.63
CA TYR A 314 -27.36 2.05 -5.76
C TYR A 314 -28.12 3.24 -6.37
N ARG A 315 -29.45 3.20 -6.28
CA ARG A 315 -30.34 4.27 -6.70
C ARG A 315 -31.12 4.79 -5.51
N CYS A 316 -31.10 6.11 -5.32
CA CYS A 316 -31.87 6.79 -4.29
C CYS A 316 -33.31 7.02 -4.78
N SER A 317 -34.30 6.90 -3.88
CA SER A 317 -35.69 7.34 -4.10
C SER A 317 -35.99 8.66 -3.39
N SER A 318 -35.61 8.78 -2.12
CA SER A 318 -35.93 9.94 -1.30
C SER A 318 -34.89 10.16 -0.20
N VAL A 319 -34.93 11.32 0.46
CA VAL A 319 -34.08 11.62 1.64
C VAL A 319 -34.87 11.44 2.93
N LYS A 320 -34.33 10.67 3.88
CA LYS A 320 -34.91 10.49 5.21
C LYS A 320 -34.47 11.62 6.15
N VAL A 321 -35.06 12.80 5.94
CA VAL A 321 -34.69 14.08 6.59
C VAL A 321 -34.50 13.96 8.12
N GLU A 322 -35.35 13.21 8.81
CA GLU A 322 -35.28 13.07 10.27
C GLU A 322 -34.04 12.33 10.76
N GLN A 323 -33.46 11.47 9.93
CA GLN A 323 -32.25 10.71 10.26
C GLN A 323 -30.97 11.43 9.83
N CYS A 324 -31.08 12.52 9.06
CA CYS A 324 -29.95 13.34 8.67
C CYS A 324 -29.45 14.20 9.84
N LYS A 325 -28.12 14.36 9.95
CA LYS A 325 -27.50 15.15 11.03
C LYS A 325 -26.26 15.89 10.57
N VAL A 326 -25.94 16.99 11.26
CA VAL A 326 -24.67 17.68 11.12
C VAL A 326 -23.70 17.09 12.13
N MET A 327 -22.56 16.55 11.67
CA MET A 327 -21.58 15.92 12.55
C MET A 327 -20.78 16.95 13.34
N ASP A 328 -20.35 16.55 14.53
CA ASP A 328 -19.58 17.37 15.45
C ASP A 328 -18.08 17.33 15.12
N SER A 329 -17.71 18.00 14.04
CA SER A 329 -16.32 18.15 13.61
C SER A 329 -16.08 19.59 13.13
N LYS A 330 -14.80 19.99 13.03
CA LYS A 330 -14.37 21.33 12.62
C LYS A 330 -15.05 21.77 11.31
N MET A 331 -15.14 20.88 10.33
CA MET A 331 -15.72 21.18 9.02
C MET A 331 -17.22 20.86 8.91
N ARG A 332 -17.85 20.41 10.00
CA ARG A 332 -19.28 20.09 10.11
C ARG A 332 -19.84 19.28 8.94
N PRO A 333 -19.32 18.07 8.69
CA PRO A 333 -19.78 17.25 7.58
C PRO A 333 -21.24 16.81 7.78
N LEU A 334 -21.93 16.57 6.67
CA LEU A 334 -23.36 16.22 6.67
C LEU A 334 -23.49 14.71 6.62
N TRP A 335 -24.20 14.14 7.57
CA TRP A 335 -24.66 12.76 7.53
C TRP A 335 -26.03 12.74 6.87
N ILE A 336 -26.09 12.11 5.69
CA ILE A 336 -27.31 12.03 4.88
C ILE A 336 -27.75 10.57 4.81
N VAL A 337 -29.03 10.35 5.07
CA VAL A 337 -29.68 9.03 4.95
C VAL A 337 -30.67 9.10 3.80
N LEU A 338 -30.48 8.21 2.84
CA LEU A 338 -31.26 8.12 1.62
C LEU A 338 -32.00 6.79 1.60
N GLU A 339 -33.25 6.82 1.19
CA GLU A 339 -34.03 5.62 0.92
C GLU A 339 -33.53 4.97 -0.37
N ASN A 340 -33.37 3.65 -0.31
CA ASN A 340 -33.00 2.83 -1.44
C ASN A 340 -34.23 2.57 -2.32
N ASN A 341 -34.06 2.72 -3.63
CA ASN A 341 -35.12 2.44 -4.59
C ASN A 341 -35.44 0.93 -4.65
N ASP A 342 -34.46 0.07 -4.32
CA ASP A 342 -34.71 -1.36 -4.12
C ASP A 342 -35.51 -1.58 -2.83
N MET A 343 -36.71 -2.16 -2.96
CA MET A 343 -37.63 -2.43 -1.86
C MET A 343 -37.04 -3.36 -0.78
N PHE A 344 -36.05 -4.18 -1.12
CA PHE A 344 -35.37 -5.08 -0.17
C PHE A 344 -33.98 -4.58 0.23
N GLY A 345 -33.55 -3.43 -0.30
CA GLY A 345 -32.27 -2.82 0.01
C GLY A 345 -32.31 -2.01 1.31
N ASP A 346 -31.21 -2.05 2.06
CA ASP A 346 -31.00 -1.15 3.19
C ASP A 346 -30.84 0.30 2.72
N ASP A 347 -31.11 1.24 3.64
CA ASP A 347 -30.93 2.67 3.42
C ASP A 347 -29.49 3.02 3.03
N ILE A 348 -29.32 3.91 2.06
CA ILE A 348 -28.02 4.38 1.60
C ILE A 348 -27.58 5.52 2.51
N LYS A 349 -26.47 5.34 3.23
CA LYS A 349 -25.94 6.33 4.19
C LYS A 349 -24.63 6.90 3.68
N ILE A 350 -24.56 8.22 3.58
CA ILE A 350 -23.39 8.94 3.06
C ILE A 350 -22.99 10.07 4.00
N ILE A 351 -21.69 10.32 4.08
CA ILE A 351 -21.12 11.51 4.71
C ILE A 351 -20.66 12.44 3.60
N PHE A 352 -21.29 13.60 3.50
CA PHE A 352 -20.85 14.69 2.64
C PHE A 352 -19.85 15.57 3.41
N LYS A 353 -18.62 15.64 2.91
CA LYS A 353 -17.59 16.55 3.42
C LYS A 353 -17.36 17.69 2.44
N ASN A 354 -17.32 18.90 2.98
CA ASN A 354 -16.88 20.09 2.27
C ASN A 354 -15.78 20.74 3.12
N GLY A 355 -14.66 21.08 2.49
CA GLY A 355 -13.52 21.79 3.04
C GLY A 355 -12.33 20.91 3.46
N ASP A 356 -12.49 19.58 3.42
CA ASP A 356 -11.43 18.60 3.62
C ASP A 356 -11.00 18.01 2.27
N ASP A 357 -9.70 17.78 2.08
CA ASP A 357 -9.18 17.10 0.88
C ASP A 357 -9.25 15.58 1.05
N LEU A 358 -10.19 14.93 0.35
CA LEU A 358 -10.43 13.49 0.45
C LEU A 358 -9.53 12.64 -0.45
N ARG A 359 -8.61 13.25 -1.22
CA ARG A 359 -7.72 12.50 -2.13
C ARG A 359 -6.80 11.54 -1.37
N GLN A 360 -6.38 11.90 -0.15
CA GLN A 360 -5.57 11.01 0.70
C GLN A 360 -6.38 9.79 1.18
N ASP A 361 -7.62 10.00 1.64
CA ASP A 361 -8.52 8.91 2.00
C ASP A 361 -8.77 7.98 0.81
N MET A 362 -9.03 8.55 -0.38
CA MET A 362 -9.22 7.78 -1.60
C MET A 362 -8.00 6.91 -1.93
N LEU A 363 -6.80 7.50 -1.94
CA LEU A 363 -5.56 6.76 -2.19
C LEU A 363 -5.36 5.65 -1.16
N THR A 364 -5.53 5.95 0.13
CA THR A 364 -5.32 4.97 1.20
C THR A 364 -6.31 3.81 1.11
N LEU A 365 -7.60 4.10 0.89
CA LEU A 365 -8.63 3.08 0.73
C LEU A 365 -8.42 2.24 -0.54
N GLN A 366 -7.96 2.85 -1.62
CA GLN A 366 -7.58 2.13 -2.84
C GLN A 366 -6.39 1.20 -2.58
N MET A 367 -5.36 1.66 -1.88
CA MET A 367 -4.22 0.82 -1.50
C MET A 367 -4.66 -0.33 -0.60
N ILE A 368 -5.58 -0.12 0.34
CA ILE A 368 -6.15 -1.19 1.16
C ILE A 368 -6.91 -2.21 0.30
N ARG A 369 -7.66 -1.79 -0.73
CA ARG A 369 -8.32 -2.72 -1.69
C ARG A 369 -7.31 -3.56 -2.46
N ILE A 370 -6.21 -2.93 -2.90
CA ILE A 370 -5.13 -3.63 -3.59
C ILE A 370 -4.48 -4.64 -2.65
N MET A 371 -4.16 -4.26 -1.40
CA MET A 371 -3.64 -5.17 -0.39
C MET A 371 -4.57 -6.36 -0.13
N ASP A 372 -5.87 -6.11 0.03
CA ASP A 372 -6.89 -7.15 0.19
C ASP A 372 -6.96 -8.11 -1.01
N ARG A 373 -6.86 -7.58 -2.23
CA ARG A 373 -6.79 -8.38 -3.46
C ARG A 373 -5.53 -9.23 -3.52
N LEU A 374 -4.37 -8.68 -3.16
CA LEU A 374 -3.10 -9.41 -3.13
C LEU A 374 -3.15 -10.56 -2.11
N TRP A 375 -3.67 -10.31 -0.91
CA TRP A 375 -3.86 -11.36 0.10
C TRP A 375 -4.82 -12.46 -0.38
N LYS A 376 -5.96 -12.09 -0.96
CA LYS A 376 -6.95 -13.05 -1.48
C LYS A 376 -6.39 -13.90 -2.61
N ASN A 377 -5.54 -13.33 -3.47
CA ASN A 377 -4.86 -14.08 -4.54
C ASN A 377 -3.89 -15.13 -3.99
N GLU A 378 -3.32 -14.93 -2.80
CA GLU A 378 -2.53 -15.93 -2.08
C GLU A 378 -3.38 -16.82 -1.13
N GLY A 379 -4.72 -16.75 -1.21
CA GLY A 379 -5.62 -17.59 -0.42
C GLY A 379 -5.88 -17.10 1.00
N HIS A 380 -5.56 -15.84 1.30
CA HIS A 380 -5.78 -15.22 2.60
C HIS A 380 -6.86 -14.14 2.56
N ASP A 381 -8.01 -14.39 3.20
CA ASP A 381 -9.06 -13.38 3.37
C ASP A 381 -9.01 -12.78 4.78
N PHE A 382 -8.46 -11.57 4.86
CA PHE A 382 -8.38 -10.81 6.11
C PHE A 382 -9.66 -10.04 6.44
N ARG A 383 -10.75 -10.22 5.70
CA ARG A 383 -12.06 -9.59 6.00
C ARG A 383 -11.98 -8.06 6.03
N MET A 384 -11.19 -7.49 5.13
CA MET A 384 -10.96 -6.04 5.06
C MET A 384 -12.26 -5.30 4.70
N ASN A 385 -12.47 -4.14 5.31
CA ASN A 385 -13.59 -3.25 4.96
C ASN A 385 -13.08 -1.94 4.36
N SER A 386 -12.90 -1.94 3.04
CA SER A 386 -12.51 -0.77 2.26
C SER A 386 -13.72 0.01 1.73
N TYR A 387 -14.45 0.65 2.65
CA TYR A 387 -15.60 1.51 2.32
C TYR A 387 -15.28 2.53 1.23
N ASN A 388 -16.29 2.98 0.48
CA ASN A 388 -16.11 3.91 -0.62
C ASN A 388 -15.85 5.34 -0.15
N CYS A 389 -14.94 6.01 -0.84
CA CYS A 389 -14.65 7.43 -0.70
C CYS A 389 -14.41 8.00 -2.10
N ILE A 390 -15.00 9.14 -2.40
CA ILE A 390 -14.81 9.81 -3.68
C ILE A 390 -14.75 11.33 -3.50
N SER A 391 -13.71 11.94 -4.05
CA SER A 391 -13.62 13.39 -4.21
C SER A 391 -14.43 13.77 -5.45
N THR A 392 -15.31 14.75 -5.29
CA THR A 392 -16.22 15.21 -6.35
C THR A 392 -15.85 16.60 -6.87
N ASP A 393 -15.13 17.39 -6.06
CA ASP A 393 -14.64 18.73 -6.40
C ASP A 393 -13.46 19.11 -5.48
N ASN A 394 -12.89 20.29 -5.68
CA ASN A 394 -11.82 20.82 -4.82
C ASN A 394 -12.25 20.83 -3.34
N ARG A 395 -11.64 19.96 -2.53
CA ARG A 395 -11.97 19.77 -1.11
C ARG A 395 -13.44 19.44 -0.85
N VAL A 396 -14.11 18.78 -1.78
CA VAL A 396 -15.48 18.29 -1.61
C VAL A 396 -15.52 16.82 -1.99
N GLY A 397 -16.27 16.04 -1.22
CA GLY A 397 -16.56 14.68 -1.62
C GLY A 397 -17.44 13.94 -0.63
N LEU A 398 -17.53 12.64 -0.86
CA LEU A 398 -18.46 11.73 -0.23
C LEU A 398 -17.69 10.57 0.39
N ILE A 399 -18.18 10.09 1.52
CA ILE A 399 -17.70 8.88 2.19
C ILE A 399 -18.91 7.99 2.47
N GLU A 400 -18.77 6.70 2.18
CA GLU A 400 -19.74 5.68 2.53
C GLU A 400 -19.78 5.46 4.05
N VAL A 401 -20.98 5.39 4.60
CA VAL A 401 -21.17 4.98 5.99
C VAL A 401 -21.26 3.46 6.05
N VAL A 402 -20.39 2.86 6.85
CA VAL A 402 -20.46 1.42 7.15
C VAL A 402 -21.55 1.16 8.18
N ASP A 403 -22.53 0.35 7.81
CA ASP A 403 -23.62 -0.02 8.69
C ASP A 403 -23.21 -0.90 9.86
N ASN A 404 -23.99 -0.77 10.95
CA ASN A 404 -23.84 -1.56 12.16
C ASN A 404 -22.41 -1.49 12.75
N ALA A 405 -21.73 -0.35 12.58
CA ALA A 405 -20.41 -0.10 13.10
C ALA A 405 -20.41 1.03 14.12
N GLU A 406 -19.59 0.89 15.15
CA GLU A 406 -19.35 1.93 16.15
C GLU A 406 -17.86 2.18 16.34
N THR A 407 -17.50 3.41 16.71
CA THR A 407 -16.11 3.73 17.09
C THR A 407 -15.78 3.04 18.41
N ILE A 408 -14.52 2.65 18.61
CA ILE A 408 -14.07 2.12 19.90
C ILE A 408 -14.34 3.12 21.02
N ALA A 409 -14.19 4.42 20.75
CA ALA A 409 -14.52 5.47 21.72
C ALA A 409 -16.00 5.43 22.14
N ASN A 410 -16.93 5.22 21.22
CA ASN A 410 -18.36 5.09 21.52
C ASN A 410 -18.65 3.81 22.32
N ILE A 411 -18.09 2.67 21.91
CA ILE A 411 -18.22 1.38 22.62
C ILE A 411 -17.74 1.53 24.07
N GLN A 412 -16.61 2.21 24.28
CA GLN A 412 -16.06 2.48 25.61
C GLN A 412 -16.87 3.53 26.40
N LYS A 413 -17.67 4.38 25.75
CA LYS A 413 -18.52 5.40 26.39
C LYS A 413 -19.89 4.86 26.81
N GLU A 414 -20.55 4.05 25.99
CA GLU A 414 -21.83 3.41 26.33
C GLU A 414 -21.75 2.67 27.68
N LYS A 415 -20.58 2.08 27.96
CA LYS A 415 -20.15 1.53 29.25
C LYS A 415 -20.44 2.41 30.48
N ALA A 416 -20.14 3.72 30.42
CA ALA A 416 -20.21 4.59 31.59
C ALA A 416 -21.64 4.72 32.12
N MET A 417 -22.64 4.62 31.23
CA MET A 417 -24.04 4.67 31.61
C MET A 417 -24.55 3.32 32.16
N PHE A 418 -24.16 2.20 31.56
CA PHE A 418 -24.64 0.86 31.96
C PHE A 418 -23.93 0.28 33.20
N ALA A 419 -22.64 0.58 33.41
CA ALA A 419 -21.88 0.11 34.58
C ALA A 419 -22.36 0.73 35.91
N ALA A 420 -23.04 1.88 35.87
CA ALA A 420 -23.67 2.49 37.04
C ALA A 420 -24.91 1.72 37.53
N ALA A 421 -25.54 0.91 36.67
CA ALA A 421 -26.79 0.20 36.96
C ALA A 421 -26.61 -1.25 37.46
N THR A 422 -25.47 -1.92 37.19
CA THR A 422 -25.29 -3.34 37.58
C THR A 422 -23.83 -3.71 37.88
N PRO A 423 -23.50 -4.28 39.07
CA PRO A 423 -22.12 -4.62 39.47
C PRO A 423 -21.45 -5.75 38.67
N LEU A 424 -22.23 -6.55 37.92
CA LEU A 424 -21.75 -7.73 37.18
C LEU A 424 -21.06 -7.37 35.85
N PHE A 425 -21.31 -6.18 35.30
CA PHE A 425 -20.77 -5.68 34.02
C PHE A 425 -19.50 -4.82 34.18
N ARG A 426 -18.66 -5.13 35.19
CA ARG A 426 -17.50 -4.31 35.57
C ARG A 426 -16.35 -4.27 34.56
N LYS A 427 -16.45 -4.90 33.38
CA LYS A 427 -15.32 -5.03 32.44
C LYS A 427 -15.53 -4.54 31.01
N GLY A 428 -16.42 -3.56 30.77
CA GLY A 428 -16.69 -2.93 29.46
C GLY A 428 -15.50 -2.87 28.49
N SER A 429 -15.40 -3.94 27.71
CA SER A 429 -14.39 -4.26 26.72
C SER A 429 -15.08 -4.46 25.37
N ILE A 430 -14.30 -4.44 24.28
CA ILE A 430 -14.82 -4.72 22.94
C ILE A 430 -15.48 -6.12 22.91
N LEU A 431 -14.95 -7.07 23.67
CA LEU A 431 -15.48 -8.44 23.76
C LEU A 431 -16.90 -8.48 24.35
N ASP A 432 -17.17 -7.67 25.38
CA ASP A 432 -18.51 -7.60 25.98
C ASP A 432 -19.51 -7.00 24.99
N TRP A 433 -19.12 -5.95 24.27
CA TRP A 433 -19.96 -5.33 23.24
C TRP A 433 -20.26 -6.30 22.08
N LEU A 434 -19.29 -7.10 21.67
CA LEU A 434 -19.52 -8.17 20.69
C LEU A 434 -20.46 -9.25 21.25
N SER A 435 -20.32 -9.61 22.53
CA SER A 435 -21.19 -10.60 23.18
C SER A 435 -22.65 -10.14 23.25
N LEU A 436 -22.90 -8.84 23.44
CA LEU A 436 -24.26 -8.26 23.42
C LEU A 436 -24.96 -8.39 22.07
N HIS A 437 -24.20 -8.36 20.97
CA HIS A 437 -24.75 -8.43 19.62
C HIS A 437 -24.70 -9.85 19.02
N ASN A 438 -23.99 -10.77 19.68
CA ASN A 438 -23.77 -12.14 19.22
C ASN A 438 -24.13 -13.11 20.35
N CYS A 439 -25.44 -13.32 20.56
CA CYS A 439 -25.99 -13.99 21.74
C CYS A 439 -25.70 -15.49 21.83
N THR A 440 -25.21 -16.13 20.76
CA THR A 440 -24.83 -17.55 20.78
C THR A 440 -23.32 -17.69 20.79
N GLU A 441 -22.82 -18.73 21.44
CA GLU A 441 -21.38 -19.02 21.47
C GLU A 441 -20.80 -19.17 20.05
N ALA A 442 -21.53 -19.79 19.13
CA ALA A 442 -21.14 -19.91 17.74
C ALA A 442 -21.04 -18.55 17.03
N ALA A 443 -22.03 -17.66 17.23
CA ALA A 443 -22.01 -16.32 16.66
C ALA A 443 -20.89 -15.46 17.25
N LEU A 444 -20.68 -15.53 18.56
CA LEU A 444 -19.61 -14.79 19.23
C LEU A 444 -18.23 -15.28 18.77
N ASN A 445 -18.01 -16.59 18.67
CA ASN A 445 -16.77 -17.14 18.12
C ASN A 445 -16.53 -16.68 16.69
N LYS A 446 -17.58 -16.65 15.84
CA LYS A 446 -17.49 -16.10 14.48
C LYS A 446 -17.12 -14.61 14.50
N ALA A 447 -17.74 -13.81 15.35
CA ALA A 447 -17.42 -12.39 15.46
C ALA A 447 -15.98 -12.15 15.95
N ILE A 448 -15.48 -12.95 16.90
CA ILE A 448 -14.09 -12.89 17.35
C ILE A 448 -13.14 -13.29 16.21
N GLU A 449 -13.52 -14.27 15.39
CA GLU A 449 -12.75 -14.67 14.21
C GLU A 449 -12.68 -13.54 13.16
N GLU A 450 -13.82 -12.94 12.81
CA GLU A 450 -13.90 -11.76 11.93
C GLU A 450 -13.03 -10.62 12.47
N PHE A 451 -13.09 -10.36 13.78
CA PHE A 451 -12.26 -9.37 14.46
C PHE A 451 -10.77 -9.70 14.32
N THR A 452 -10.39 -10.95 14.54
CA THR A 452 -8.99 -11.40 14.53
C THR A 452 -8.37 -11.25 13.13
N TYR A 453 -9.10 -11.65 12.09
CA TYR A 453 -8.62 -11.52 10.70
C TYR A 453 -8.53 -10.07 10.25
N SER A 454 -9.58 -9.28 10.48
CA SER A 454 -9.60 -7.86 10.10
C SER A 454 -8.60 -7.03 10.89
N CYS A 455 -8.42 -7.31 12.18
CA CYS A 455 -7.37 -6.71 12.98
C CYS A 455 -5.98 -7.03 12.43
N ALA A 456 -5.71 -8.28 12.04
CA ALA A 456 -4.41 -8.65 11.46
C ALA A 456 -4.14 -7.89 10.15
N GLY A 457 -5.11 -7.84 9.25
CA GLY A 457 -5.02 -7.11 7.99
C GLY A 457 -4.79 -5.61 8.20
N TYR A 458 -5.56 -4.95 9.07
CA TYR A 458 -5.37 -3.52 9.36
C TYR A 458 -4.08 -3.21 10.13
N CYS A 459 -3.62 -4.07 11.04
CA CYS A 459 -2.33 -3.90 11.70
C CYS A 459 -1.19 -3.85 10.68
N VAL A 460 -1.20 -4.78 9.71
CA VAL A 460 -0.17 -4.83 8.66
C VAL A 460 -0.34 -3.70 7.64
N ALA A 461 -1.56 -3.45 7.15
CA ALA A 461 -1.80 -2.38 6.19
C ALA A 461 -1.40 -1.01 6.74
N THR A 462 -1.79 -0.70 7.98
CA THR A 462 -1.46 0.59 8.59
C THR A 462 0.00 0.74 8.96
N TYR A 463 0.68 -0.38 9.29
CA TYR A 463 2.13 -0.41 9.43
C TYR A 463 2.82 -0.06 8.10
N VAL A 464 2.50 -0.80 7.04
CA VAL A 464 3.11 -0.61 5.71
C VAL A 464 2.84 0.78 5.16
N LEU A 465 1.60 1.27 5.25
CA LEU A 465 1.21 2.59 4.74
C LEU A 465 1.60 3.75 5.67
N GLY A 466 2.10 3.47 6.88
CA GLY A 466 2.50 4.50 7.84
C GLY A 466 1.36 5.42 8.27
N VAL A 467 0.17 4.85 8.47
CA VAL A 467 -1.02 5.63 8.83
C VAL A 467 -0.89 6.19 10.26
N ALA A 468 -0.93 7.51 10.39
CA ALA A 468 -0.76 8.24 11.64
C ALA A 468 -2.11 8.62 12.31
N ASP A 469 -2.03 9.25 13.48
CA ASP A 469 -3.14 9.72 14.34
C ASP A 469 -4.17 8.61 14.64
N ARG A 470 -3.68 7.40 14.95
CA ARG A 470 -4.55 6.25 15.23
C ARG A 470 -5.00 6.24 16.70
N HIS A 471 -6.25 6.61 16.91
CA HIS A 471 -6.92 6.60 18.22
C HIS A 471 -8.30 5.94 18.18
N SER A 472 -8.92 5.77 19.35
CA SER A 472 -10.22 5.10 19.55
C SER A 472 -11.38 5.68 18.73
N ASP A 473 -11.36 6.97 18.37
CA ASP A 473 -12.37 7.55 17.46
C ASP A 473 -12.17 7.16 15.98
N ASN A 474 -10.95 6.77 15.57
CA ASN A 474 -10.59 6.50 14.16
C ASN A 474 -10.51 5.01 13.83
N ILE A 475 -10.96 4.17 14.78
CA ILE A 475 -11.03 2.72 14.61
C ILE A 475 -12.45 2.31 15.01
N MET A 476 -13.08 1.56 14.12
CA MET A 476 -14.46 1.15 14.23
C MET A 476 -14.57 -0.37 14.23
N VAL A 477 -15.61 -0.88 14.87
CA VAL A 477 -15.92 -2.31 14.93
C VAL A 477 -17.37 -2.51 14.52
N LYS A 478 -17.62 -3.40 13.56
CA LYS A 478 -18.96 -3.84 13.19
C LYS A 478 -19.52 -4.78 14.25
N LYS A 479 -20.84 -4.82 14.41
CA LYS A 479 -21.55 -5.81 15.25
C LYS A 479 -21.20 -7.27 14.87
N THR A 480 -20.80 -7.49 13.61
CA THR A 480 -20.32 -8.78 13.10
C THR A 480 -18.88 -9.12 13.50
N GLY A 481 -18.17 -8.24 14.20
CA GLY A 481 -16.78 -8.43 14.65
C GLY A 481 -15.73 -7.74 13.79
N GLN A 482 -16.03 -7.41 12.54
CA GLN A 482 -15.04 -6.81 11.62
C GLN A 482 -14.53 -5.46 12.13
N LEU A 483 -13.21 -5.33 12.29
CA LEU A 483 -12.50 -4.11 12.65
C LEU A 483 -12.06 -3.38 11.39
N PHE A 484 -12.17 -2.06 11.37
CA PHE A 484 -11.65 -1.24 10.29
C PHE A 484 -11.24 0.15 10.77
N HIS A 485 -10.33 0.77 10.02
CA HIS A 485 -9.83 2.11 10.28
C HIS A 485 -10.57 3.13 9.42
N VAL A 486 -10.76 4.34 9.93
CA VAL A 486 -11.35 5.47 9.22
C VAL A 486 -10.48 6.72 9.36
N ASP A 487 -10.72 7.74 8.54
CA ASP A 487 -10.02 9.03 8.57
C ASP A 487 -8.51 8.90 8.33
N PHE A 488 -8.10 8.85 7.05
CA PHE A 488 -6.71 8.59 6.64
C PHE A 488 -5.94 9.85 6.28
N GLY A 489 -6.23 10.98 6.92
CA GLY A 489 -5.61 12.26 6.59
C GLY A 489 -4.11 12.40 6.86
N HIS A 490 -3.44 11.33 7.32
CA HIS A 490 -1.98 11.27 7.50
C HIS A 490 -1.41 9.86 7.23
N ILE A 491 -0.51 9.72 6.26
CA ILE A 491 0.14 8.49 5.78
C ILE A 491 1.66 8.66 5.56
N LEU A 492 2.35 7.57 5.18
CA LEU A 492 3.79 7.52 4.88
C LEU A 492 4.70 8.02 6.01
N GLY A 493 4.24 7.89 7.26
CA GLY A 493 5.05 8.25 8.42
C GLY A 493 5.17 9.75 8.69
N HIS A 494 4.30 10.58 8.10
CA HIS A 494 4.13 12.00 8.45
C HIS A 494 3.43 12.15 9.82
N PHE A 495 4.07 11.62 10.86
CA PHE A 495 3.55 11.60 12.22
C PHE A 495 3.51 13.00 12.83
N LYS A 496 2.40 13.34 13.50
CA LYS A 496 2.28 14.64 14.18
C LYS A 496 3.27 14.74 15.33
N GLU A 497 4.00 15.85 15.38
CA GLU A 497 4.86 16.20 16.52
C GLU A 497 4.14 17.13 17.50
N LYS A 498 4.35 16.92 18.80
CA LYS A 498 3.90 17.84 19.85
C LYS A 498 5.06 18.14 20.79
N PHE A 499 5.42 19.42 20.92
CA PHE A 499 6.57 19.87 21.71
C PHE A 499 7.91 19.20 21.33
N GLY A 500 8.13 18.95 20.03
CA GLY A 500 9.36 18.30 19.53
C GLY A 500 9.44 16.79 19.74
N PHE A 501 8.37 16.15 20.24
CA PHE A 501 8.28 14.69 20.34
C PHE A 501 7.20 14.14 19.39
N ARG A 502 7.53 13.06 18.68
CA ARG A 502 6.57 12.30 17.86
C ARG A 502 5.44 11.76 18.74
N ARG A 503 4.20 11.98 18.29
CA ARG A 503 2.99 11.53 19.00
C ARG A 503 2.79 10.03 18.86
N GLU A 504 3.02 9.47 17.67
CA GLU A 504 3.16 8.02 17.48
C GLU A 504 4.51 7.52 17.99
N ARG A 505 4.48 6.51 18.87
CA ARG A 505 5.67 5.87 19.45
C ARG A 505 5.69 4.35 19.25
N VAL A 506 4.72 3.82 18.51
CA VAL A 506 4.58 2.39 18.23
C VAL A 506 4.47 2.19 16.73
N PRO A 507 5.03 1.08 16.20
CA PRO A 507 5.08 0.86 14.75
C PRO A 507 3.68 0.65 14.15
N PHE A 508 2.76 0.05 14.90
CA PHE A 508 1.34 -0.01 14.56
C PHE A 508 0.49 -0.17 15.83
N VAL A 509 -0.82 -0.02 15.69
CA VAL A 509 -1.75 -0.11 16.82
C VAL A 509 -2.05 -1.57 17.15
N LEU A 510 -1.62 -2.00 18.33
CA LEU A 510 -2.06 -3.22 18.99
C LEU A 510 -2.33 -2.91 20.47
N THR A 511 -3.61 -2.83 20.86
CA THR A 511 -4.00 -2.47 22.23
C THR A 511 -4.27 -3.70 23.09
N ASN A 512 -4.29 -3.52 24.42
CA ASN A 512 -4.69 -4.61 25.32
C ASN A 512 -6.13 -5.04 25.08
N ASP A 513 -7.01 -4.12 24.67
CA ASP A 513 -8.40 -4.42 24.35
C ASP A 513 -8.49 -5.38 23.14
N PHE A 514 -7.64 -5.20 22.13
CA PHE A 514 -7.58 -6.09 20.96
C PHE A 514 -7.08 -7.47 21.36
N VAL A 515 -5.98 -7.52 22.13
CA VAL A 515 -5.42 -8.77 22.65
C VAL A 515 -6.44 -9.51 23.52
N HIS A 516 -7.26 -8.78 24.28
CA HIS A 516 -8.32 -9.37 25.11
C HIS A 516 -9.42 -10.04 24.28
N VAL A 517 -9.84 -9.41 23.17
CA VAL A 517 -10.82 -10.01 22.23
C VAL A 517 -10.24 -11.25 21.56
N ILE A 518 -9.03 -11.15 21.02
CA ILE A 518 -8.34 -12.26 20.32
C ILE A 518 -8.16 -13.47 21.25
N ASN A 519 -7.85 -13.21 22.53
CA ASN A 519 -7.70 -14.25 23.54
C ASN A 519 -9.02 -14.76 24.14
N LYS A 520 -10.18 -14.35 23.61
CA LYS A 520 -11.50 -14.73 24.14
C LYS A 520 -11.61 -14.45 25.65
N GLY A 521 -11.02 -13.36 26.11
CA GLY A 521 -11.03 -12.95 27.52
C GLY A 521 -9.98 -13.62 28.42
N GLN A 522 -9.18 -14.57 27.90
CA GLN A 522 -8.15 -15.27 28.68
C GLN A 522 -6.99 -14.33 29.07
N GLN A 523 -6.50 -14.46 30.32
CA GLN A 523 -5.51 -13.52 30.87
C GLN A 523 -4.05 -13.79 30.46
N ARG A 524 -3.71 -14.98 29.96
CA ARG A 524 -2.35 -15.31 29.52
C ARG A 524 -2.13 -14.80 28.09
N LYS A 525 -1.55 -13.60 27.96
CA LYS A 525 -1.53 -12.82 26.72
C LYS A 525 -0.77 -13.44 25.53
N GLU A 526 0.24 -14.27 25.78
CA GLU A 526 1.23 -14.65 24.75
C GLU A 526 1.25 -16.14 24.38
N ALA A 527 0.69 -17.01 25.24
CA ALA A 527 0.79 -18.47 25.09
C ALA A 527 -0.51 -19.12 24.57
N THR A 528 -1.54 -18.34 24.29
CA THR A 528 -2.79 -18.88 23.73
C THR A 528 -2.57 -19.26 22.27
N HIS A 529 -3.17 -20.37 21.86
CA HIS A 529 -3.20 -20.79 20.47
C HIS A 529 -3.75 -19.66 19.56
N GLU A 530 -4.74 -18.90 20.06
CA GLU A 530 -5.43 -17.87 19.26
C GLU A 530 -4.55 -16.65 18.99
N PHE A 531 -3.75 -16.23 19.97
CA PHE A 531 -2.79 -15.15 19.76
C PHE A 531 -1.65 -15.57 18.83
N GLN A 532 -1.21 -16.83 18.90
CA GLN A 532 -0.21 -17.37 17.97
C GLN A 532 -0.77 -17.45 16.54
N LYS A 533 -2.04 -17.82 16.36
CA LYS A 533 -2.73 -17.75 15.05
C LYS A 533 -2.77 -16.31 14.53
N PHE A 534 -3.13 -15.33 15.38
CA PHE A 534 -3.11 -13.90 15.02
C PHE A 534 -1.71 -13.43 14.59
N ARG A 535 -0.67 -13.75 15.37
CA ARG A 535 0.72 -13.41 15.03
C ARG A 535 1.12 -13.98 13.67
N LYS A 536 0.85 -15.27 13.44
CA LYS A 536 1.14 -15.94 12.16
C LYS A 536 0.39 -15.29 10.99
N ASN A 537 -0.86 -14.89 11.19
CA ASN A 537 -1.65 -14.16 10.20
C ASN A 537 -0.99 -12.81 9.83
N CYS A 538 -0.52 -12.03 10.82
CA CYS A 538 0.20 -10.77 10.59
C CYS A 538 1.53 -11.01 9.84
N GLU A 539 2.29 -12.02 10.25
CA GLU A 539 3.55 -12.40 9.60
C GLU A 539 3.33 -12.74 8.12
N GLN A 540 2.31 -13.55 7.83
CA GLN A 540 1.95 -13.93 6.46
C GLN A 540 1.46 -12.73 5.64
N ALA A 541 0.59 -11.90 6.20
CA ALA A 541 0.10 -10.69 5.54
C ALA A 541 1.27 -9.76 5.13
N PHE A 542 2.24 -9.57 6.03
CA PHE A 542 3.43 -8.75 5.76
C PHE A 542 4.26 -9.33 4.61
N LEU A 543 4.54 -10.63 4.64
CA LEU A 543 5.34 -11.29 3.59
C LEU A 543 4.69 -11.19 2.21
N ILE A 544 3.37 -11.34 2.12
CA ILE A 544 2.64 -11.19 0.86
C ILE A 544 2.81 -9.77 0.31
N LEU A 545 2.58 -8.75 1.13
CA LEU A 545 2.75 -7.36 0.69
C LEU A 545 4.20 -7.06 0.28
N ARG A 546 5.16 -7.63 1.01
CA ARG A 546 6.59 -7.51 0.72
C ARG A 546 6.94 -8.02 -0.68
N ARG A 547 6.44 -9.20 -1.07
CA ARG A 547 6.67 -9.77 -2.41
C ARG A 547 6.12 -8.87 -3.53
N HIS A 548 5.10 -8.07 -3.22
CA HIS A 548 4.50 -7.08 -4.10
C HIS A 548 4.98 -5.65 -3.83
N GLY A 549 6.08 -5.47 -3.10
CA GLY A 549 6.55 -4.14 -2.68
C GLY A 549 6.87 -3.19 -3.84
N ASN A 550 7.39 -3.71 -4.95
CA ASN A 550 7.65 -2.90 -6.15
C ASN A 550 6.36 -2.32 -6.74
N LEU A 551 5.27 -3.12 -6.78
CA LEU A 551 3.96 -2.63 -7.22
C LEU A 551 3.47 -1.51 -6.30
N ILE A 552 3.56 -1.72 -4.97
CA ILE A 552 3.14 -0.73 -3.98
C ILE A 552 3.93 0.57 -4.19
N LEU A 553 5.26 0.49 -4.35
CA LEU A 553 6.11 1.64 -4.63
C LEU A 553 5.72 2.35 -5.93
N SER A 554 5.57 1.63 -7.04
CA SER A 554 5.18 2.23 -8.33
C SER A 554 3.83 2.94 -8.24
N LEU A 555 2.84 2.36 -7.55
CA LEU A 555 1.53 2.99 -7.37
C LEU A 555 1.60 4.30 -6.58
N PHE A 556 2.48 4.39 -5.58
CA PHE A 556 2.73 5.64 -4.87
C PHE A 556 3.57 6.61 -5.70
N ALA A 557 4.56 6.15 -6.46
CA ALA A 557 5.36 6.98 -7.35
C ALA A 557 4.50 7.71 -8.40
N MET A 558 3.52 7.01 -8.99
CA MET A 558 2.54 7.59 -9.92
C MET A 558 1.66 8.69 -9.29
N MET A 559 1.59 8.75 -7.96
CA MET A 559 0.77 9.71 -7.22
C MET A 559 1.55 10.95 -6.77
N ILE A 560 2.87 11.04 -6.98
CA ILE A 560 3.67 12.22 -6.58
C ILE A 560 3.15 13.52 -7.24
N SER A 561 2.70 13.44 -8.49
CA SER A 561 2.18 14.60 -9.24
C SER A 561 0.75 15.03 -8.86
N THR A 562 0.14 14.37 -7.88
CA THR A 562 -1.19 14.73 -7.36
C THR A 562 -1.17 16.03 -6.55
N GLY A 563 -0.01 16.43 -6.03
CA GLY A 563 0.10 17.54 -5.08
C GLY A 563 -0.51 17.21 -3.71
N LEU A 564 -0.50 15.93 -3.32
CA LEU A 564 -0.81 15.52 -1.96
C LEU A 564 0.31 16.01 -1.02
N PRO A 565 0.00 16.67 0.11
CA PRO A 565 1.01 17.22 1.02
C PRO A 565 2.03 16.19 1.54
N GLU A 566 1.62 14.94 1.69
CA GLU A 566 2.41 13.86 2.30
C GLU A 566 3.10 12.97 1.27
N LEU A 567 2.91 13.27 -0.01
CA LEU A 567 3.49 12.56 -1.13
C LEU A 567 3.91 13.59 -2.16
N SER A 568 4.99 14.27 -1.85
CA SER A 568 5.49 15.43 -2.60
C SER A 568 6.79 15.13 -3.35
N SER A 569 7.51 14.09 -2.91
CA SER A 569 8.82 13.72 -3.44
C SER A 569 9.06 12.22 -3.34
N GLU A 570 10.06 11.73 -4.07
CA GLU A 570 10.55 10.36 -3.93
C GLU A 570 11.01 10.02 -2.51
N ASN A 571 11.46 11.01 -1.74
CA ASN A 571 11.87 10.80 -0.36
C ASN A 571 10.73 10.29 0.53
N ASP A 572 9.48 10.67 0.21
CA ASP A 572 8.30 10.19 0.93
C ASP A 572 8.08 8.67 0.71
N LEU A 573 8.54 8.14 -0.44
CA LEU A 573 8.46 6.71 -0.76
C LEU A 573 9.47 5.86 0.03
N ASN A 574 10.54 6.47 0.56
CA ASN A 574 11.52 5.75 1.38
C ASN A 574 10.87 5.09 2.59
N TYR A 575 9.81 5.69 3.14
CA TYR A 575 9.05 5.07 4.23
C TYR A 575 8.58 3.65 3.87
N LEU A 576 8.00 3.48 2.67
CA LEU A 576 7.52 2.17 2.20
C LEU A 576 8.68 1.20 2.02
N ARG A 577 9.79 1.66 1.45
CA ARG A 577 11.00 0.85 1.22
C ARG A 577 11.60 0.35 2.53
N GLU A 578 11.75 1.24 3.52
CA GLU A 578 12.27 0.93 4.85
C GLU A 578 11.31 0.02 5.64
N THR A 579 10.01 0.22 5.48
CA THR A 579 8.99 -0.55 6.21
C THR A 579 8.81 -1.96 5.64
N LEU A 580 8.84 -2.10 4.32
CA LEU A 580 8.82 -3.41 3.64
C LEU A 580 10.18 -4.10 3.67
N VAL A 581 11.26 -3.35 3.95
CA VAL A 581 12.65 -3.83 4.08
C VAL A 581 13.14 -4.50 2.79
N LEU A 582 12.88 -3.86 1.64
CA LEU A 582 13.09 -4.43 0.28
C LEU A 582 14.52 -4.90 -0.01
N ASP A 583 15.50 -4.37 0.71
CA ASP A 583 16.91 -4.68 0.64
C ASP A 583 17.33 -6.01 1.30
N LEU A 584 16.54 -6.54 2.24
CA LEU A 584 16.87 -7.78 2.95
C LEU A 584 16.27 -9.03 2.28
N ASN A 585 16.77 -10.22 2.62
CA ASN A 585 16.10 -11.46 2.21
C ASN A 585 14.78 -11.66 3.00
N GLU A 586 13.94 -12.60 2.55
CA GLU A 586 12.61 -12.85 3.15
C GLU A 586 12.68 -13.22 4.64
N THR A 587 13.69 -14.01 5.03
CA THR A 587 13.90 -14.46 6.42
C THR A 587 14.25 -13.30 7.35
N ASP A 588 15.19 -12.45 6.94
CA ASP A 588 15.63 -11.29 7.73
C ASP A 588 14.55 -10.21 7.80
N ALA A 589 13.81 -10.00 6.71
CA ALA A 589 12.66 -9.11 6.68
C ALA A 589 11.54 -9.58 7.63
N LEU A 590 11.27 -10.90 7.68
CA LEU A 590 10.33 -11.46 8.64
C LEU A 590 10.80 -11.27 10.08
N GLN A 591 12.10 -11.44 10.35
CA GLN A 591 12.67 -11.23 11.67
C GLN A 591 12.57 -9.76 12.10
N HIS A 592 12.78 -8.82 11.18
CA HIS A 592 12.53 -7.40 11.41
C HIS A 592 11.06 -7.14 11.79
N PHE A 593 10.12 -7.67 11.00
CA PHE A 593 8.69 -7.51 11.30
C PHE A 593 8.31 -8.11 12.66
N LYS A 594 8.82 -9.30 13.00
CA LYS A 594 8.63 -9.94 14.32
C LYS A 594 9.09 -9.02 15.45
N SER A 595 10.25 -8.39 15.29
CA SER A 595 10.77 -7.43 16.27
C SER A 595 9.83 -6.23 16.47
N LYS A 596 9.29 -5.67 15.37
CA LYS A 596 8.31 -4.58 15.41
C LYS A 596 6.98 -5.00 16.03
N PHE A 597 6.53 -6.22 15.75
CA PHE A 597 5.34 -6.80 16.39
C PHE A 597 5.53 -6.92 17.90
N ASP A 598 6.66 -7.45 18.36
CA ASP A 598 6.98 -7.60 19.78
C ASP A 598 7.15 -6.22 20.47
N GLU A 599 7.67 -5.21 19.77
CA GLU A 599 7.70 -3.81 20.22
C GLU A 599 6.29 -3.23 20.42
N ALA A 600 5.37 -3.43 19.47
CA ALA A 600 3.98 -3.00 19.57
C ALA A 600 3.28 -3.68 20.76
N LEU A 601 3.49 -5.00 20.92
CA LEU A 601 2.90 -5.78 22.00
C LEU A 601 3.37 -5.32 23.38
N ARG A 602 4.68 -5.10 23.57
CA ARG A 602 5.24 -4.57 24.83
C ARG A 602 4.70 -3.19 25.19
N ASN A 603 4.41 -2.35 24.19
CA ASN A 603 3.88 -1.01 24.39
C ASN A 603 2.34 -0.93 24.37
N SER A 604 1.63 -2.05 24.22
CA SER A 604 0.15 -2.11 24.14
C SER A 604 -0.58 -1.41 25.29
N TRP A 605 -0.04 -1.48 26.52
CA TRP A 605 -0.58 -0.76 27.68
C TRP A 605 -0.44 0.76 27.54
N LYS A 606 0.72 1.24 27.06
CA LYS A 606 0.94 2.68 26.83
C LYS A 606 -0.01 3.21 25.75
N THR A 607 -0.22 2.46 24.68
CA THR A 607 -1.20 2.80 23.63
C THR A 607 -2.62 2.89 24.20
N SER A 608 -3.02 1.93 25.03
CA SER A 608 -4.34 1.92 25.68
C SER A 608 -4.52 3.14 26.61
N LEU A 609 -3.47 3.51 27.36
CA LEU A 609 -3.47 4.70 28.24
C LEU A 609 -3.54 6.00 27.45
N ASN A 610 -2.83 6.09 26.31
CA ASN A 610 -2.89 7.25 25.42
C ASN A 610 -4.31 7.44 24.85
N TRP A 611 -4.99 6.35 24.49
CA TRP A 611 -6.38 6.39 24.01
C TRP A 611 -7.35 6.83 25.10
N ALA A 612 -7.23 6.29 26.31
CA ALA A 612 -8.03 6.73 27.45
C ALA A 612 -7.84 8.23 27.72
N SER A 613 -6.60 8.71 27.69
CA SER A 613 -6.27 10.13 27.86
C SER A 613 -6.88 11.01 26.75
N HIS A 614 -6.87 10.54 25.50
CA HIS A 614 -7.50 11.22 24.37
C HIS A 614 -9.02 11.37 24.57
N ASN A 615 -9.69 10.27 24.96
CA ASN A 615 -11.12 10.27 25.24
C ASN A 615 -11.48 11.25 26.39
N MET A 616 -10.68 11.30 27.45
CA MET A 616 -10.87 12.22 28.59
C MET A 616 -10.70 13.69 28.19
N ALA A 617 -9.67 14.01 27.39
CA ALA A 617 -9.43 15.38 26.92
C ALA A 617 -10.56 15.91 26.01
N LYS A 618 -11.25 15.01 25.29
CA LYS A 618 -12.42 15.34 24.47
C LYS A 618 -13.68 15.59 25.32
N ASN A 619 -13.92 14.77 26.34
CA ASN A 619 -15.05 14.96 27.26
C ASN A 619 -14.95 16.25 28.11
N ASN A 620 -13.74 16.80 28.32
CA ASN A 620 -13.55 18.08 29.00
C ASN A 620 -13.69 19.31 28.06
N LYS A 621 -13.93 19.11 26.76
CA LYS A 621 -14.11 20.17 25.76
C LYS A 621 -15.55 20.31 25.25
N THR A 622 -16.45 19.44 25.69
CA THR A 622 -17.90 19.62 25.63
C THR A 622 -18.37 20.35 26.86
#